data_AF-A0A497J980-F1
#
_entry.id   AF-A0A497J980-F1
#
_cell.length_a   1.000
_cell.length_b   1.000
_cell.length_c   1.000
_cell.angle_alpha   90.00
_cell.angle_beta   90.00
_cell.angle_gamma   90.00
#
_symmetry.space_group_name_H-M   'P 1'
#
loop_
_entity.id
_entity.type
_entity.pdbx_description
1 polymer ?
#
loop_
_entity_poly.entity_id
_entity_poly.type
_entity_poly.pdbx_seq_one_letter_code
_entity_poly.pdbx_strand_id
1 'polypeptide(L)' 'VRGEQREASDVDILVEFYETPDLLKFIELERYLEEILGVKVDLVRKQAIREELRERILKEVVSV' A
#
# COMPACT_ATOMS: atom_id res chain seq x y z
N VAL A 1 11.73 -7.26 -3.99
CA VAL A 1 11.31 -6.64 -5.27
C VAL A 1 11.12 -7.76 -6.29
N ARG A 2 9.88 -8.03 -6.73
CA ARG A 2 9.63 -8.90 -7.88
C ARG A 2 9.75 -8.05 -9.13
N GLY A 3 10.61 -8.44 -10.07
CA GLY A 3 10.81 -7.75 -11.36
C GLY A 3 9.64 -7.88 -12.34
N GLU A 4 8.39 -7.87 -11.85
CA GLU A 4 7.15 -8.00 -12.62
C GLU A 4 6.44 -6.64 -12.81
N GLN A 5 7.07 -5.53 -12.36
CA GLN A 5 6.56 -4.17 -12.57
C GLN A 5 6.49 -3.84 -14.07
N ARG A 6 5.30 -3.46 -14.55
CA ARG A 6 5.04 -2.99 -15.93
C ARG A 6 4.91 -1.47 -15.92
N GLU A 7 5.12 -0.76 -17.02
CA GLU A 7 5.08 0.72 -17.04
C GLU A 7 3.76 1.37 -16.58
N ALA A 8 2.66 0.62 -16.56
CA ALA A 8 1.37 1.03 -16.00
C ALA A 8 1.09 0.42 -14.61
N SER A 9 2.12 -0.02 -13.88
CA SER A 9 1.93 -0.77 -12.64
C SER A 9 1.39 0.10 -11.53
N ASP A 10 0.23 -0.30 -11.03
CA ASP A 10 -0.34 0.09 -9.75
C ASP A 10 0.72 -0.11 -8.63
N VAL A 11 0.87 0.86 -7.73
CA VAL A 11 1.78 0.77 -6.57
C VAL A 11 0.97 0.42 -5.34
N ASP A 12 1.12 -0.81 -4.85
CA ASP A 12 0.53 -1.25 -3.58
C ASP A 12 1.41 -0.83 -2.40
N ILE A 13 0.89 -0.01 -1.49
CA ILE A 13 1.61 0.44 -0.30
C ILE A 13 0.97 -0.16 0.94
N LEU A 14 1.73 -1.01 1.64
CA LEU A 14 1.31 -1.56 2.91
C LEU A 14 1.49 -0.52 4.03
N VAL A 15 0.39 -0.12 4.66
CA VAL A 15 0.39 0.91 5.71
C VAL A 15 -0.11 0.37 7.04
N GLU A 16 0.46 0.92 8.11
CA GLU A 16 0.04 0.69 9.49
C GLU A 16 -0.08 2.07 10.16
N PHE A 17 -1.27 2.39 10.67
CA PHE A 17 -1.53 3.65 11.33
C PHE A 17 -1.49 3.46 12.84
N TYR A 18 -0.88 4.40 13.55
CA TYR A 18 -0.97 4.46 15.01
C TYR A 18 -2.42 4.74 15.47
N GLU A 19 -3.11 5.63 14.76
CA GLU A 19 -4.53 5.91 14.91
C GLU A 19 -5.20 5.78 13.55
N THR A 20 -6.24 4.95 13.45
CA THR A 20 -6.92 4.69 12.17
C THR A 20 -7.59 5.96 11.66
N PRO A 21 -7.23 6.48 10.46
CA PRO A 21 -7.90 7.62 9.89
C PRO A 21 -9.36 7.28 9.56
N ASP A 22 -10.20 8.30 9.50
CA ASP A 22 -11.51 8.16 8.86
C ASP A 22 -11.36 7.89 7.36
N LEU A 23 -12.45 7.43 6.73
CA LEU A 23 -12.43 7.02 5.32
C LEU A 23 -12.02 8.16 4.39
N LEU A 24 -12.40 9.40 4.69
CA LEU A 24 -12.08 10.54 3.83
C LEU A 24 -10.58 10.84 3.87
N LYS A 25 -9.99 10.91 5.06
CA LYS A 25 -8.53 11.09 5.22
C LYS A 25 -7.74 9.96 4.58
N PHE A 26 -8.26 8.73 4.64
CA PHE A 26 -7.63 7.59 3.99
C PHE A 26 -7.59 7.77 2.46
N ILE A 27 -8.71 8.16 1.85
CA ILE A 27 -8.81 8.44 0.41
C ILE A 27 -7.97 9.66 0.01
N GLU A 28 -7.95 10.71 0.84
CA GLU A 28 -7.10 11.88 0.60
C GLU A 28 -5.62 11.51 0.58
N LEU A 29 -5.18 10.63 1.48
CA LEU A 29 -3.81 10.13 1.50
C LEU A 29 -3.47 9.33 0.24
N GLU A 30 -4.36 8.45 -0.21
CA GLU A 30 -4.19 7.69 -1.45
C GLU A 30 -3.98 8.63 -2.63
N ARG A 31 -4.89 9.59 -2.83
CA ARG A 31 -4.82 10.58 -3.92
C ARG A 31 -3.56 11.46 -3.83
N TYR A 32 -3.18 11.86 -2.63
CA TYR A 32 -1.96 12.65 -2.41
C TYR A 32 -0.71 11.89 -2.87
N LEU A 33 -0.66 10.57 -2.61
CA LEU A 33 0.45 9.73 -3.05
C LEU A 33 0.42 9.50 -4.57
N GLU A 34 -0.77 9.34 -5.16
CA GLU A 34 -0.92 9.27 -6.62
C GLU A 34 -0.41 10.55 -7.32
N GLU A 35 -0.73 11.72 -6.76
CA GLU A 35 -0.26 13.01 -7.29
C GLU A 35 1.26 13.15 -7.23
N ILE A 36 1.88 12.65 -6.15
CA ILE A 36 3.35 12.70 -5.99
C ILE A 36 4.05 11.69 -6.90
N LEU A 37 3.52 10.48 -7.00
CA LEU A 37 4.17 9.37 -7.70
C LEU A 37 3.83 9.33 -9.20
N GLY A 38 2.76 10.01 -9.63
CA GLY A 38 2.32 10.05 -11.02
C GLY A 38 1.76 8.72 -11.54
N VAL A 39 1.46 7.79 -10.63
CA VAL A 39 0.94 6.45 -10.91
C VAL A 39 -0.17 6.13 -9.92
N LYS A 40 -1.01 5.15 -10.25
CA LYS A 40 -2.09 4.69 -9.36
C LYS A 40 -1.50 4.08 -8.09
N VAL A 41 -2.07 4.40 -6.94
CA VAL A 41 -1.65 3.92 -5.62
C VAL A 41 -2.80 3.19 -4.97
N ASP A 42 -2.56 1.98 -4.44
CA ASP A 42 -3.50 1.25 -3.60
C ASP A 42 -2.95 1.16 -2.18
N LEU A 43 -3.65 1.78 -1.23
CA LEU A 43 -3.27 1.71 0.18
C LEU A 43 -3.86 0.45 0.82
N VAL A 44 -2.99 -0.46 1.23
CA VAL A 44 -3.40 -1.71 1.89
C VAL A 44 -3.07 -1.64 3.36
N ARG A 45 -4.10 -1.67 4.21
CA ARG A 45 -3.90 -1.79 5.66
C ARG A 45 -3.32 -3.15 6.00
N LYS A 46 -2.22 -3.19 6.75
CA LYS A 46 -1.59 -4.43 7.22
C LYS A 46 -2.54 -5.38 7.96
N GLN A 47 -3.54 -4.83 8.64
CA GLN A 47 -4.58 -5.59 9.36
C GLN A 47 -5.60 -6.26 8.42
N ALA A 48 -5.73 -5.78 7.17
CA ALA A 48 -6.63 -6.37 6.18
C ALA A 48 -6.03 -7.62 5.49
N ILE A 49 -4.74 -7.90 5.73
CA ILE A 49 -4.09 -9.10 5.22
C ILE A 49 -4.62 -10.33 5.97
N ARG A 50 -5.08 -11.33 5.23
CA ARG A 50 -5.46 -12.63 5.79
C ARG A 50 -4.25 -13.25 6.49
N GLU A 51 -4.42 -13.74 7.72
CA GLU A 51 -3.33 -14.24 8.56
C GLU A 51 -2.45 -15.26 7.85
N GLU A 52 -3.06 -16.16 7.07
CA GLU A 52 -2.40 -17.18 6.25
C GLU A 52 -1.46 -16.63 5.16
N LEU A 53 -1.62 -15.37 4.75
CA LEU A 53 -0.79 -14.69 3.75
C LEU A 53 0.20 -13.71 4.39
N ARG A 54 0.06 -13.43 5.68
CA ARG A 54 0.80 -12.39 6.41
C ARG A 54 2.30 -12.60 6.36
N GLU A 55 2.77 -13.81 6.69
CA GLU A 55 4.22 -14.10 6.69
C GLU A 55 4.85 -13.97 5.31
N ARG A 56 4.12 -14.35 4.26
CA ARG A 56 4.62 -14.29 2.89
C ARG A 56 4.73 -12.85 2.41
N ILE A 57 3.69 -12.05 2.62
CA ILE A 57 3.70 -10.64 2.23
C ILE A 57 4.76 -9.87 3.02
N LEU A 58 4.86 -10.08 4.34
CA LEU A 58 5.86 -9.38 5.17
C LEU A 58 7.31 -9.71 4.81
N LYS A 59 7.60 -10.90 4.25
CA LYS A 59 8.93 -11.23 3.72
C LYS A 59 9.26 -10.53 2.41
N GLU A 60 8.25 -10.03 1.70
CA GLU A 60 8.37 -9.37 0.40
C GLU A 60 8.34 -7.84 0.50
N VAL A 61 7.83 -7.29 1.62
CA VAL A 61 7.78 -5.85 1.89
C VAL A 61 9.20 -5.28 2.02
N VAL A 62 9.45 -4.20 1.28
CA VAL A 62 10.65 -3.37 1.47
C VAL A 62 10.25 -2.22 2.39
N SER A 63 10.79 -2.20 3.60
CA SER A 63 10.62 -1.08 4.54
C SER A 63 11.50 0.09 4.12
N VAL A 64 10.92 1.28 4.01
CA VAL A 64 11.60 2.57 3.81
C VAL A 64 11.59 3.38 5.08
#